data_AF-A0A4Q1F600-F1
#
_entry.id   AF-A0A4Q1F600-F1
#
_cell.length_a   1.000
_cell.length_b   1.000
_cell.length_c   1.000
_cell.angle_alpha   90.00
_cell.angle_beta   90.00
_cell.angle_gamma   90.00
#
_symmetry.space_group_name_H-M   'P 1'
#
loop_
_entity.id
_entity.type
_entity.pdbx_description
1 polymer ?
#
loop_
_entity_poly.entity_id
_entity_poly.type
_entity_poly.pdbx_seq_one_letter_code
_entity_poly.pdbx_strand_id
1 'polypeptide(L)'
;MSSISIDIKPKKHYEILDGLRGVAAVLVVIFHIFEAFNEGSRFKQLMNHGYLAVDFFFLLSGFVVAYAYDDRWGKLTQWEFYKRRLIRLQPMVIMGMIIGAIFYYFQASDVMFPQIAGMEVWKVILTMVIGFTLLPIPPSLEIRGWGEMHPLDGPAWSLFFEYIGNILYALFFRKFSNTVLSIFVLIFAAMLVNLTVFGPKGDVIGGWSLNLEQMNIGFTRLLYPFFAGVLLSRLGKLIHIKGAFWVCSLLIIIIFSIPRLGDENSLWMNGLYESFCIIILFPIIVAIGAGGQITNPVSLKVCKALGDISYPIYIIHYPLVYCYMAWVANNKVTLKEGYPLGIVVLFSSIVIAILCLKFYDEPVRNWLTNKYQKLKVAVANN
;
A
#
# COMPACT_ATOMS: atom_id res chain seq x y z
N MET A 1 35.99 4.80 -13.49
CA MET A 1 35.62 3.87 -12.39
C MET A 1 34.97 2.65 -12.99
N SER A 2 35.62 1.50 -12.89
CA SER A 2 35.18 0.21 -13.44
C SER A 2 33.91 -0.26 -12.73
N SER A 3 32.79 -0.28 -13.46
CA SER A 3 31.54 -0.87 -12.98
C SER A 3 31.68 -2.39 -12.96
N ILE A 4 31.92 -2.96 -11.79
CA ILE A 4 31.91 -4.40 -11.56
C ILE A 4 30.53 -4.94 -11.95
N SER A 5 30.49 -5.86 -12.92
CA SER A 5 29.28 -6.55 -13.33
C SER A 5 28.92 -7.60 -12.28
N ILE A 6 27.90 -7.33 -11.48
CA ILE A 6 27.46 -8.22 -10.41
C ILE A 6 26.30 -9.07 -10.91
N ASP A 7 26.60 -10.29 -11.36
CA ASP A 7 25.59 -11.27 -11.76
C ASP A 7 24.83 -11.78 -10.54
N ILE A 8 23.73 -11.10 -10.23
CA ILE A 8 22.82 -11.47 -9.15
C ILE A 8 21.70 -12.29 -9.77
N LYS A 9 21.76 -13.63 -9.63
CA LYS A 9 20.68 -14.54 -10.07
C LYS A 9 19.32 -14.08 -9.52
N PRO A 10 18.26 -14.05 -10.36
CA PRO A 10 16.92 -13.71 -9.88
C PRO A 10 16.44 -14.75 -8.87
N LYS A 11 15.86 -14.28 -7.75
CA LYS A 11 15.22 -15.16 -6.75
C LYS A 11 13.86 -15.62 -7.26
N LYS A 12 13.40 -16.78 -6.78
CA LYS A 12 12.05 -17.28 -7.08
C LYS A 12 11.04 -16.25 -6.60
N HIS A 13 10.11 -15.87 -7.48
CA HIS A 13 9.04 -14.95 -7.13
C HIS A 13 7.95 -15.66 -6.34
N TYR A 14 7.38 -14.99 -5.36
CA TYR A 14 6.26 -15.52 -4.59
C TYR A 14 4.95 -15.08 -5.25
N GLU A 15 4.63 -15.70 -6.39
CA GLU A 15 3.45 -15.37 -7.21
C GLU A 15 2.15 -15.31 -6.40
N ILE A 16 2.01 -16.17 -5.38
CA ILE A 16 0.85 -16.15 -4.48
C ILE A 16 0.81 -14.86 -3.66
N LEU A 17 1.95 -14.42 -3.09
CA LEU A 17 1.99 -13.18 -2.32
C LEU A 17 1.66 -11.96 -3.20
N ASP A 18 2.13 -11.94 -4.44
CA ASP A 18 1.79 -10.86 -5.38
C ASP A 18 0.31 -10.92 -5.79
N GLY A 19 -0.25 -12.12 -6.02
CA GLY A 19 -1.68 -12.30 -6.20
C GLY A 19 -2.51 -11.80 -5.02
N LEU A 20 -2.11 -12.11 -3.78
CA LEU A 20 -2.77 -11.64 -2.55
C LEU A 20 -2.70 -10.12 -2.39
N ARG A 21 -1.61 -9.48 -2.84
CA ARG A 21 -1.53 -8.02 -2.91
C ARG A 21 -2.60 -7.46 -3.84
N GLY A 22 -2.80 -8.08 -5.00
CA GLY A 22 -3.84 -7.67 -5.95
C GLY A 22 -5.25 -7.81 -5.39
N VAL A 23 -5.54 -8.91 -4.69
CA VAL A 23 -6.83 -9.09 -3.98
C VAL A 23 -7.04 -7.97 -2.96
N ALA A 24 -6.05 -7.71 -2.11
CA ALA A 24 -6.14 -6.64 -1.12
C ALA A 24 -6.29 -5.26 -1.78
N ALA A 25 -5.58 -4.97 -2.87
CA ALA A 25 -5.68 -3.68 -3.58
C ALA A 25 -7.06 -3.45 -4.19
N VAL A 26 -7.70 -4.47 -4.76
CA VAL A 26 -9.08 -4.39 -5.26
C VAL A 26 -10.06 -4.13 -4.12
N LEU A 27 -9.89 -4.80 -2.97
CA LEU A 27 -10.73 -4.59 -1.79
C LEU A 27 -10.57 -3.17 -1.20
N VAL A 28 -9.39 -2.54 -1.31
CA VAL A 28 -9.20 -1.13 -0.93
C VAL A 28 -10.07 -0.20 -1.78
N VAL A 29 -10.13 -0.41 -3.11
CA VAL A 29 -11.00 0.39 -3.97
C VAL A 29 -12.47 0.21 -3.58
N ILE A 30 -12.89 -1.04 -3.35
CA ILE A 30 -14.26 -1.35 -2.91
C ILE A 30 -14.57 -0.70 -1.55
N PHE A 31 -13.60 -0.69 -0.63
CA PHE A 31 -13.73 -0.06 0.69
C PHE A 31 -14.06 1.42 0.56
N HIS A 32 -13.30 2.14 -0.27
CA HIS A 32 -13.53 3.58 -0.46
C HIS A 32 -14.80 3.88 -1.26
N ILE A 33 -15.24 3.00 -2.16
CA ILE A 33 -16.56 3.13 -2.80
C ILE A 33 -17.68 3.06 -1.75
N PHE A 34 -17.59 2.15 -0.77
CA PHE A 34 -18.56 2.09 0.32
C PHE A 34 -18.44 3.24 1.32
N GLU A 35 -17.24 3.78 1.50
CA GLU A 35 -16.96 4.93 2.38
C GLU A 35 -17.78 6.17 2.01
N ALA A 36 -18.12 6.34 0.72
CA ALA A 36 -19.01 7.40 0.26
C ALA A 36 -20.41 7.40 0.92
N PHE A 37 -20.83 6.27 1.51
CA PHE A 37 -22.16 6.08 2.11
C PHE A 37 -22.14 5.98 3.64
N ASN A 38 -20.99 6.23 4.29
CA ASN A 38 -20.89 6.10 5.74
C ASN A 38 -21.41 7.34 6.51
N GLU A 39 -21.82 8.39 5.80
CA GLU A 39 -22.32 9.67 6.36
C GLU A 39 -21.36 10.30 7.39
N GLY A 40 -20.06 10.12 7.22
CA GLY A 40 -19.03 10.58 8.15
C GLY A 40 -18.92 9.73 9.43
N SER A 41 -19.69 8.64 9.55
CA SER A 41 -19.66 7.73 10.68
C SER A 41 -19.00 6.41 10.32
N ARG A 42 -17.86 6.14 10.95
CA ARG A 42 -17.16 4.84 10.87
C ARG A 42 -17.99 3.65 11.34
N PHE A 43 -19.08 3.87 12.08
CA PHE A 43 -19.98 2.80 12.54
C PHE A 43 -21.02 2.39 11.49
N LYS A 44 -21.24 3.22 10.46
CA LYS A 44 -22.18 2.94 9.36
C LYS A 44 -21.49 2.31 8.13
N GLN A 45 -20.16 2.22 8.15
CA GLN A 45 -19.38 1.71 7.04
C GLN A 45 -19.59 0.19 6.87
N LEU A 46 -20.15 -0.21 5.71
CA LEU A 46 -20.54 -1.58 5.37
C LEU A 46 -19.36 -2.56 5.35
N MET A 47 -18.32 -2.23 4.59
CA MET A 47 -17.05 -2.94 4.60
C MET A 47 -16.07 -2.15 5.44
N ASN A 48 -15.87 -2.55 6.71
CA ASN A 48 -15.22 -1.66 7.67
C ASN A 48 -13.69 -1.72 7.64
N HIS A 49 -13.07 -2.85 7.29
CA HIS A 49 -11.65 -3.07 7.58
C HIS A 49 -10.76 -3.07 6.33
N GLY A 50 -11.20 -2.49 5.22
CA GLY A 50 -10.39 -2.42 3.99
C GLY A 50 -9.09 -1.63 4.15
N TYR A 51 -9.03 -0.67 5.06
CA TYR A 51 -7.80 0.07 5.37
C TYR A 51 -6.68 -0.81 5.96
N LEU A 52 -6.98 -1.99 6.52
CA LEU A 52 -5.98 -2.93 7.03
C LEU A 52 -5.09 -3.52 5.92
N ALA A 53 -5.47 -3.36 4.65
CA ALA A 53 -4.63 -3.71 3.51
C ALA A 53 -3.27 -3.02 3.55
N VAL A 54 -3.18 -1.80 4.08
CA VAL A 54 -1.91 -1.06 4.19
C VAL A 54 -0.96 -1.77 5.15
N ASP A 55 -1.44 -2.25 6.29
CA ASP A 55 -0.64 -3.01 7.26
C ASP A 55 -0.19 -4.35 6.67
N PHE A 56 -1.07 -5.00 5.89
CA PHE A 56 -0.72 -6.20 5.11
C PHE A 56 0.38 -5.90 4.06
N PHE A 57 0.30 -4.75 3.37
CA PHE A 57 1.32 -4.32 2.42
C PHE A 57 2.66 -4.02 3.09
N PHE A 58 2.67 -3.38 4.27
CA PHE A 58 3.89 -3.15 5.04
C PHE A 58 4.53 -4.47 5.49
N LEU A 59 3.73 -5.45 5.92
CA LEU A 59 4.23 -6.79 6.26
C LEU A 59 4.89 -7.46 5.06
N LEU A 60 4.21 -7.44 3.91
CA LEU A 60 4.76 -7.97 2.67
C LEU A 60 5.99 -7.19 2.19
N SER A 61 6.07 -5.88 2.42
CA SER A 61 7.24 -5.07 2.10
C SER A 61 8.45 -5.53 2.92
N GLY A 62 8.30 -5.66 4.23
CA GLY A 62 9.35 -6.19 5.11
C GLY A 62 9.80 -7.61 4.72
N PHE A 63 8.83 -8.51 4.46
CA PHE A 63 9.11 -9.88 4.04
C PHE A 63 9.88 -9.93 2.71
N VAL A 64 9.39 -9.25 1.68
CA VAL A 64 10.00 -9.29 0.34
C VAL A 64 11.35 -8.59 0.32
N VAL A 65 11.53 -7.50 1.07
CA VAL A 65 12.82 -6.79 1.14
C VAL A 65 13.87 -7.65 1.82
N ALA A 66 13.56 -8.28 2.96
CA ALA A 66 14.47 -9.22 3.62
C ALA A 66 14.80 -10.41 2.70
N TYR A 67 13.77 -11.05 2.13
CA TYR A 67 13.95 -12.16 1.20
C TYR A 67 14.81 -11.79 -0.01
N ALA A 68 14.63 -10.59 -0.57
CA ALA A 68 15.32 -10.20 -1.79
C ALA A 68 16.77 -9.74 -1.58
N TYR A 69 17.11 -9.21 -0.38
CA TYR A 69 18.37 -8.46 -0.20
C TYR A 69 19.26 -8.91 0.96
N ASP A 70 18.77 -9.63 1.99
CA ASP A 70 19.60 -9.98 3.17
C ASP A 70 20.90 -10.70 2.81
N ASP A 71 20.90 -11.58 1.80
CA ASP A 71 22.05 -12.34 1.31
C ASP A 71 22.88 -11.62 0.23
N ARG A 72 22.52 -10.38 -0.12
CA ARG A 72 23.12 -9.63 -1.25
C ARG A 72 23.91 -8.41 -0.83
N TRP A 73 23.94 -8.04 0.44
CA TRP A 73 24.64 -6.85 0.92
C TRP A 73 26.17 -6.88 0.72
N GLY A 74 26.78 -8.06 0.47
CA GLY A 74 28.18 -8.17 0.04
C GLY A 74 28.40 -7.97 -1.46
N LYS A 75 27.31 -7.93 -2.24
CA LYS A 75 27.27 -7.80 -3.70
C LYS A 75 26.45 -6.58 -4.15
N LEU A 76 25.97 -5.76 -3.24
CA LEU A 76 25.08 -4.64 -3.54
C LEU A 76 25.36 -3.51 -2.56
N THR A 77 25.66 -2.34 -3.11
CA THR A 77 25.81 -1.11 -2.32
C THR A 77 24.44 -0.58 -1.88
N GLN A 78 24.42 0.21 -0.80
CA GLN A 78 23.19 0.90 -0.34
C GLN A 78 22.58 1.77 -1.45
N TRP A 79 23.42 2.46 -2.23
CA TRP A 79 22.96 3.30 -3.33
C TRP A 79 22.29 2.51 -4.46
N GLU A 80 22.79 1.31 -4.78
CA GLU A 80 22.15 0.43 -5.75
C GLU A 80 20.82 -0.14 -5.24
N PHE A 81 20.72 -0.43 -3.94
CA PHE A 81 19.44 -0.78 -3.31
C PHE A 81 18.41 0.36 -3.47
N TYR A 82 18.79 1.60 -3.12
CA TYR A 82 17.88 2.75 -3.26
C TYR A 82 17.47 2.99 -4.71
N LYS A 83 18.41 2.93 -5.67
CA LYS A 83 18.10 3.03 -7.10
C LYS A 83 17.12 1.95 -7.56
N ARG A 84 17.24 0.71 -7.08
CA ARG A 84 16.30 -0.38 -7.41
C ARG A 84 14.89 -0.12 -6.87
N ARG A 85 14.79 0.44 -5.67
CA ARG A 85 13.50 0.80 -5.05
C ARG A 85 12.86 2.00 -5.74
N LEU A 86 13.64 3.06 -6.02
CA LEU A 86 13.17 4.24 -6.76
C LEU A 86 12.68 3.87 -8.16
N ILE A 87 13.44 3.07 -8.92
CA ILE A 87 13.02 2.64 -10.25
C ILE A 87 11.72 1.83 -10.18
N ARG A 88 11.52 1.02 -9.13
CA ARG A 88 10.32 0.21 -8.98
C ARG A 88 9.06 1.01 -8.61
N LEU A 89 9.20 2.03 -7.76
CA LEU A 89 8.04 2.73 -7.16
C LEU A 89 7.79 4.11 -7.78
N GLN A 90 8.84 4.90 -8.03
CA GLN A 90 8.69 6.30 -8.41
C GLN A 90 7.89 6.57 -9.70
N PRO A 91 7.98 5.75 -10.77
CA PRO A 91 7.20 6.00 -11.98
C PRO A 91 5.70 6.12 -11.68
N MET A 92 5.12 5.17 -10.96
CA MET A 92 3.70 5.21 -10.68
C MET A 92 3.30 6.29 -9.67
N VAL A 93 4.20 6.73 -8.78
CA VAL A 93 3.97 7.95 -7.97
C VAL A 93 3.78 9.17 -8.87
N ILE A 94 4.64 9.34 -9.87
CA ILE A 94 4.53 10.44 -10.83
C ILE A 94 3.20 10.36 -11.59
N MET A 95 2.83 9.16 -12.06
CA MET A 95 1.56 8.95 -12.76
C MET A 95 0.35 9.20 -11.86
N GLY A 96 0.38 8.77 -10.59
CA GLY A 96 -0.67 9.02 -9.59
C GLY A 96 -0.91 10.51 -9.39
N MET A 97 0.15 11.29 -9.22
CA MET A 97 0.07 12.76 -9.10
C MET A 97 -0.49 13.44 -10.36
N ILE A 98 -0.13 12.96 -11.56
CA ILE A 98 -0.66 13.46 -12.83
C ILE A 98 -2.16 13.19 -12.93
N ILE A 99 -2.59 11.95 -12.68
CA ILE A 99 -4.01 11.57 -12.70
C ILE A 99 -4.78 12.38 -11.63
N GLY A 100 -4.20 12.54 -10.44
CA GLY A 100 -4.70 13.40 -9.38
C GLY A 100 -4.96 14.82 -9.83
N ALA A 101 -3.96 15.45 -10.47
CA ALA A 101 -4.09 16.81 -11.01
C ALA A 101 -5.15 16.91 -12.11
N ILE A 102 -5.25 15.92 -13.00
CA ILE A 102 -6.26 15.87 -14.07
C ILE A 102 -7.68 15.82 -13.49
N PHE A 103 -7.89 15.00 -12.46
CA PHE A 103 -9.21 14.79 -11.86
C PHE A 103 -9.56 15.81 -10.77
N TYR A 104 -8.60 16.62 -10.32
CA TYR A 104 -8.71 17.48 -9.15
C TYR A 104 -9.99 18.32 -9.10
N TYR A 105 -10.26 19.09 -10.16
CA TYR A 105 -11.42 19.98 -10.20
C TYR A 105 -12.78 19.25 -10.32
N PHE A 106 -12.78 18.00 -10.80
CA PHE A 106 -13.99 17.15 -10.84
C PHE A 106 -14.39 16.61 -9.46
N GLN A 107 -13.57 16.86 -8.44
CA GLN A 107 -13.81 16.45 -7.06
C GLN A 107 -14.45 17.57 -6.24
N ALA A 108 -14.75 18.73 -6.85
CA ALA A 108 -15.34 19.85 -6.13
C ALA A 108 -16.65 19.48 -5.45
N SER A 109 -16.75 19.81 -4.16
CA SER A 109 -17.95 19.56 -3.34
C SER A 109 -18.04 20.60 -2.26
N ASP A 110 -19.15 21.34 -2.21
CA ASP A 110 -19.38 22.34 -1.15
C ASP A 110 -19.50 21.70 0.25
N VAL A 111 -19.78 20.39 0.30
CA VAL A 111 -19.94 19.62 1.54
C VAL A 111 -18.61 19.00 1.97
N MET A 112 -17.91 18.32 1.06
CA MET A 112 -16.74 17.50 1.40
C MET A 112 -15.42 18.22 1.12
N PHE A 113 -15.32 18.93 -0.01
CA PHE A 113 -14.07 19.52 -0.51
C PHE A 113 -14.29 20.97 -1.00
N PRO A 114 -14.70 21.88 -0.11
CA PRO A 114 -15.16 23.23 -0.50
C PRO A 114 -14.05 24.10 -1.09
N GLN A 115 -12.79 23.78 -0.81
CA GLN A 115 -11.63 24.57 -1.27
C GLN A 115 -11.32 24.37 -2.76
N ILE A 116 -11.78 23.26 -3.37
CA ILE A 116 -11.39 22.88 -4.74
C ILE A 116 -11.88 23.88 -5.78
N ALA A 117 -13.14 24.35 -5.68
CA ALA A 117 -13.75 25.20 -6.69
C ALA A 117 -13.02 26.55 -6.86
N GLY A 118 -12.47 27.09 -5.78
CA GLY A 118 -11.70 28.33 -5.77
C GLY A 118 -10.18 28.14 -5.86
N MET A 119 -9.69 26.91 -6.03
CA MET A 119 -8.26 26.63 -5.97
C MET A 119 -7.54 27.10 -7.24
N GLU A 120 -6.50 27.91 -7.05
CA GLU A 120 -5.67 28.41 -8.14
C GLU A 120 -4.88 27.28 -8.83
N VAL A 121 -4.92 27.23 -10.16
CA VAL A 121 -4.29 26.17 -10.96
C VAL A 121 -2.80 26.01 -10.68
N TRP A 122 -2.08 27.12 -10.45
CA TRP A 122 -0.65 27.05 -10.17
C TRP A 122 -0.33 26.33 -8.85
N LYS A 123 -1.22 26.38 -7.84
CA LYS A 123 -1.07 25.64 -6.58
C LYS A 123 -1.23 24.14 -6.82
N VAL A 124 -2.18 23.75 -7.68
CA VAL A 124 -2.34 22.35 -8.11
C VAL A 124 -1.09 21.85 -8.83
N ILE A 125 -0.53 22.65 -9.75
CA ILE A 125 0.70 22.32 -10.46
C ILE A 125 1.89 22.23 -9.50
N LEU A 126 2.04 23.17 -8.57
CA LEU A 126 3.12 23.16 -7.59
C LEU A 126 3.03 21.92 -6.70
N THR A 127 1.83 21.59 -6.20
CA THR A 127 1.57 20.40 -5.40
C THR A 127 1.88 19.11 -6.18
N MET A 128 1.56 19.06 -7.48
CA MET A 128 1.93 17.93 -8.35
C MET A 128 3.45 17.77 -8.45
N VAL A 129 4.19 18.86 -8.67
CA VAL A 129 5.66 18.84 -8.78
C VAL A 129 6.31 18.43 -7.45
N ILE A 130 5.81 18.92 -6.31
CA ILE A 130 6.25 18.47 -4.99
C ILE A 130 5.93 16.98 -4.82
N GLY A 131 4.72 16.57 -5.19
CA GLY A 131 4.25 15.18 -5.14
C GLY A 131 5.12 14.21 -5.95
N PHE A 132 5.70 14.64 -7.07
CA PHE A 132 6.67 13.84 -7.84
C PHE A 132 7.92 13.45 -7.05
N THR A 133 8.21 14.11 -5.93
CA THR A 133 9.32 13.78 -5.03
C THR A 133 8.89 12.90 -3.84
N LEU A 134 7.58 12.71 -3.66
CA LEU A 134 6.95 12.12 -2.47
C LEU A 134 7.25 12.85 -1.15
N LEU A 135 7.81 14.07 -1.20
CA LEU A 135 7.93 14.90 -0.01
C LEU A 135 6.54 15.34 0.46
N PRO A 136 6.23 15.23 1.76
CA PRO A 136 4.93 15.61 2.29
C PRO A 136 4.80 17.13 2.37
N ILE A 137 3.59 17.64 2.18
CA ILE A 137 3.24 19.02 2.50
C ILE A 137 2.52 19.10 3.87
N PRO A 138 2.71 20.18 4.64
CA PRO A 138 1.96 20.39 5.88
C PRO A 138 0.48 20.73 5.58
N PRO A 139 -0.43 20.51 6.54
CA PRO A 139 -1.86 20.84 6.38
C PRO A 139 -2.14 22.30 5.98
N SER A 140 -1.25 23.24 6.30
CA SER A 140 -1.38 24.65 5.92
C SER A 140 -1.16 24.94 4.43
N LEU A 141 -0.51 24.03 3.70
CA LEU A 141 -0.26 24.14 2.25
C LEU A 141 -1.14 23.19 1.44
N GLU A 142 -1.99 22.42 2.11
CA GLU A 142 -2.90 21.44 1.51
C GLU A 142 -4.03 22.15 0.74
N ILE A 143 -4.45 21.57 -0.38
CA ILE A 143 -5.28 22.24 -1.39
C ILE A 143 -6.76 21.78 -1.40
N ARG A 144 -7.06 20.62 -0.85
CA ARG A 144 -8.40 20.00 -0.79
C ARG A 144 -9.21 20.45 0.43
N GLY A 145 -8.53 20.71 1.55
CA GLY A 145 -9.12 20.98 2.86
C GLY A 145 -9.30 19.71 3.73
N TRP A 146 -8.65 18.61 3.37
CA TRP A 146 -8.69 17.32 4.09
C TRP A 146 -7.43 17.05 4.92
N GLY A 147 -6.40 17.88 4.78
CA GLY A 147 -5.15 17.77 5.54
C GLY A 147 -4.22 16.64 5.08
N GLU A 148 -4.43 16.11 3.88
CA GLU A 148 -3.57 15.09 3.28
C GLU A 148 -2.16 15.63 2.98
N MET A 149 -1.13 14.87 3.35
CA MET A 149 0.25 15.23 3.05
C MET A 149 0.61 15.06 1.56
N HIS A 150 -0.26 14.39 0.77
CA HIS A 150 -0.14 14.17 -0.68
C HIS A 150 -1.53 14.32 -1.36
N PRO A 151 -2.10 15.53 -1.46
CA PRO A 151 -3.54 15.70 -1.75
C PRO A 151 -3.97 15.40 -3.19
N LEU A 152 -3.03 15.14 -4.10
CA LEU A 152 -3.32 14.66 -5.46
C LEU A 152 -3.27 13.13 -5.55
N ASP A 153 -2.72 12.46 -4.55
CA ASP A 153 -2.55 11.01 -4.52
C ASP A 153 -2.67 10.55 -3.06
N GLY A 154 -3.91 10.36 -2.60
CA GLY A 154 -4.20 9.95 -1.22
C GLY A 154 -3.32 8.78 -0.74
N PRO A 155 -3.22 7.65 -1.46
CA PRO A 155 -2.41 6.49 -1.08
C PRO A 155 -0.90 6.74 -0.96
N ALA A 156 -0.38 7.84 -1.51
CA ALA A 156 1.05 8.18 -1.47
C ALA A 156 1.59 8.31 -0.04
N TRP A 157 0.74 8.62 0.96
CA TRP A 157 1.18 8.67 2.37
C TRP A 157 1.77 7.33 2.82
N SER A 158 1.20 6.20 2.41
CA SER A 158 1.72 4.89 2.82
C SER A 158 3.05 4.59 2.15
N LEU A 159 3.25 5.03 0.90
CA LEU A 159 4.53 4.91 0.20
C LEU A 159 5.61 5.77 0.85
N PHE A 160 5.25 6.92 1.41
CA PHE A 160 6.18 7.78 2.14
C PHE A 160 6.76 7.01 3.35
N PHE A 161 5.90 6.36 4.13
CA PHE A 161 6.33 5.46 5.21
C PHE A 161 7.10 4.24 4.69
N GLU A 162 6.71 3.66 3.55
CA GLU A 162 7.45 2.55 2.94
C GLU A 162 8.88 2.97 2.57
N TYR A 163 9.09 4.15 1.99
CA TYR A 163 10.43 4.65 1.70
C TYR A 163 11.25 4.85 2.96
N ILE A 164 10.67 5.42 4.02
CA ILE A 164 11.34 5.54 5.32
C ILE A 164 11.75 4.15 5.82
N GLY A 165 10.84 3.18 5.82
CA GLY A 165 11.13 1.79 6.23
C GLY A 165 12.26 1.15 5.44
N ASN A 166 12.29 1.37 4.11
CA ASN A 166 13.36 0.87 3.24
C ASN A 166 14.72 1.53 3.50
N ILE A 167 14.73 2.85 3.74
CA ILE A 167 15.95 3.59 4.10
C ILE A 167 16.48 3.08 5.44
N LEU A 168 15.63 3.01 6.46
CA LEU A 168 16.02 2.54 7.80
C LEU A 168 16.47 1.07 7.78
N TYR A 169 15.84 0.22 6.96
CA TYR A 169 16.28 -1.15 6.76
C TYR A 169 17.71 -1.24 6.19
N ALA A 170 18.00 -0.49 5.13
CA ALA A 170 19.31 -0.50 4.46
C ALA A 170 20.44 0.08 5.34
N LEU A 171 20.12 1.08 6.17
CA LEU A 171 21.07 1.72 7.08
C LEU A 171 21.30 0.90 8.37
N PHE A 172 20.22 0.44 9.00
CA PHE A 172 20.22 -0.07 10.37
C PHE A 172 19.65 -1.48 10.47
N PHE A 173 18.36 -1.68 10.18
CA PHE A 173 17.63 -2.86 10.65
C PHE A 173 18.11 -4.17 10.04
N ARG A 174 18.68 -4.13 8.82
CA ARG A 174 19.29 -5.32 8.20
C ARG A 174 20.39 -5.96 9.05
N LYS A 175 21.06 -5.19 9.92
CA LYS A 175 22.16 -5.66 10.78
C LYS A 175 21.67 -6.29 12.08
N PHE A 176 20.39 -6.14 12.42
CA PHE A 176 19.84 -6.69 13.65
C PHE A 176 19.84 -8.22 13.60
N SER A 177 20.16 -8.87 14.72
CA SER A 177 19.98 -10.32 14.86
C SER A 177 18.48 -10.66 14.96
N ASN A 178 18.13 -11.94 14.77
CA ASN A 178 16.74 -12.39 14.92
C ASN A 178 16.22 -12.13 16.35
N THR A 179 17.10 -12.20 17.36
CA THR A 179 16.75 -11.86 18.75
C THR A 179 16.38 -10.39 18.89
N VAL A 180 17.22 -9.48 18.38
CA VAL A 180 16.95 -8.03 18.43
C VAL A 180 15.67 -7.70 17.66
N LEU A 181 15.49 -8.26 16.46
CA LEU A 181 14.25 -8.11 15.70
C LEU A 181 13.03 -8.60 16.48
N SER A 182 13.12 -9.74 17.17
CA SER A 182 12.01 -10.27 17.97
C SER A 182 11.64 -9.34 19.11
N ILE A 183 12.62 -8.73 19.79
CA ILE A 183 12.36 -7.73 20.84
C ILE A 183 11.61 -6.53 20.26
N PHE A 184 12.06 -5.99 19.13
CA PHE A 184 11.37 -4.88 18.45
C PHE A 184 9.96 -5.25 17.98
N VAL A 185 9.75 -6.46 17.45
CA VAL A 185 8.42 -6.95 17.06
C VAL A 185 7.48 -6.98 18.28
N LEU A 186 7.94 -7.42 19.45
CA LEU A 186 7.13 -7.42 20.67
C LEU A 186 6.81 -6.00 21.16
N ILE A 187 7.79 -5.09 21.12
CA ILE A 187 7.59 -3.67 21.48
C ILE A 187 6.58 -3.02 20.54
N PHE A 188 6.73 -3.19 19.22
CA PHE A 188 5.82 -2.60 18.24
C PHE A 188 4.44 -3.26 18.26
N ALA A 189 4.34 -4.54 18.62
CA ALA A 189 3.05 -5.18 18.88
C ALA A 189 2.34 -4.51 20.08
N ALA A 190 3.08 -4.25 21.17
CA ALA A 190 2.53 -3.54 22.33
C ALA A 190 2.13 -2.10 21.98
N MET A 191 2.91 -1.39 21.16
CA MET A 191 2.55 -0.05 20.66
C MET A 191 1.29 -0.09 19.80
N LEU A 192 1.14 -1.08 18.91
CA LEU A 192 -0.04 -1.25 18.08
C LEU A 192 -1.29 -1.57 18.92
N VAL A 193 -1.17 -2.46 19.91
CA VAL A 193 -2.24 -2.75 20.88
C VAL A 193 -2.59 -1.51 21.69
N ASN A 194 -1.60 -0.73 22.11
CA ASN A 194 -1.85 0.53 22.82
C ASN A 194 -2.65 1.51 21.96
N LEU A 195 -2.26 1.71 20.70
CA LEU A 195 -2.95 2.58 19.77
C LEU A 195 -4.40 2.14 19.50
N THR A 196 -4.59 0.84 19.26
CA THR A 196 -5.89 0.30 18.81
C THR A 196 -6.84 0.02 19.96
N VAL A 197 -6.38 -0.55 21.08
CA VAL A 197 -7.25 -0.99 22.19
C VAL A 197 -7.44 0.12 23.22
N PHE A 198 -6.37 0.83 23.55
CA PHE A 198 -6.37 1.86 24.60
C PHE A 198 -6.38 3.28 24.03
N GLY A 199 -6.23 3.44 22.72
CA GLY A 199 -6.28 4.72 22.05
C GLY A 199 -7.71 5.25 21.88
N PRO A 200 -7.86 6.56 21.61
CA PRO A 200 -9.15 7.23 21.59
C PRO A 200 -10.04 6.81 20.41
N LYS A 201 -9.48 6.15 19.39
CA LYS A 201 -10.21 5.78 18.17
C LYS A 201 -10.67 4.32 18.18
N GLY A 202 -9.97 3.39 18.82
CA GLY A 202 -10.34 1.97 18.69
C GLY A 202 -9.92 1.34 17.35
N ASP A 203 -9.04 1.98 16.58
CA ASP A 203 -8.66 1.57 15.22
C ASP A 203 -7.31 2.15 14.79
N VAL A 204 -6.76 1.66 13.68
CA VAL A 204 -5.54 2.16 13.02
C VAL A 204 -5.83 3.22 11.95
N ILE A 205 -7.04 3.78 11.87
CA ILE A 205 -7.39 4.74 10.82
C ILE A 205 -6.61 6.06 11.04
N GLY A 206 -5.56 6.25 10.25
CA GLY A 206 -4.68 7.41 10.30
C GLY A 206 -3.40 7.19 9.50
N GLY A 207 -2.54 8.20 9.49
CA GLY A 207 -1.23 8.19 8.84
C GLY A 207 -1.09 9.17 7.67
N TRP A 208 -2.16 9.80 7.21
CA TRP A 208 -2.17 10.55 5.94
C TRP A 208 -1.88 12.04 6.06
N SER A 209 -1.68 12.57 7.26
CA SER A 209 -1.44 14.01 7.49
C SER A 209 -0.12 14.25 8.21
N LEU A 210 0.55 15.34 7.87
CA LEU A 210 1.82 15.75 8.48
C LEU A 210 1.55 16.52 9.79
N ASN A 211 1.01 15.83 10.79
CA ASN A 211 0.86 16.30 12.17
C ASN A 211 1.24 15.19 13.16
N LEU A 212 1.47 15.55 14.43
CA LEU A 212 2.04 14.62 15.41
C LEU A 212 1.18 13.36 15.62
N GLU A 213 -0.14 13.52 15.74
CA GLU A 213 -1.08 12.41 15.94
C GLU A 213 -1.02 11.44 14.76
N GLN A 214 -1.13 11.96 13.54
CA GLN A 214 -1.22 11.18 12.32
C GLN A 214 0.13 10.52 11.99
N MET A 215 1.24 11.19 12.26
CA MET A 215 2.58 10.60 12.15
C MET A 215 2.79 9.45 13.14
N ASN A 216 2.30 9.57 14.38
CA ASN A 216 2.35 8.47 15.36
C ASN A 216 1.60 7.23 14.85
N ILE A 217 0.38 7.43 14.31
CA ILE A 217 -0.40 6.35 13.71
C ILE A 217 0.37 5.73 12.53
N GLY A 218 0.85 6.55 11.59
CA GLY A 218 1.57 6.09 10.41
C GLY A 218 2.83 5.28 10.75
N PHE A 219 3.63 5.73 11.72
CA PHE A 219 4.80 4.98 12.20
C PHE A 219 4.40 3.69 12.90
N THR A 220 3.37 3.68 13.74
CA THR A 220 2.91 2.47 14.42
C THR A 220 2.44 1.41 13.42
N ARG A 221 1.71 1.83 12.38
CA ARG A 221 1.27 0.98 11.26
C ARG A 221 2.42 0.47 10.40
N LEU A 222 3.50 1.23 10.27
CA LEU A 222 4.69 0.77 9.54
C LEU A 222 5.52 -0.23 10.37
N LEU A 223 5.82 0.11 11.63
CA LEU A 223 6.89 -0.50 12.40
C LEU A 223 6.61 -1.97 12.72
N TYR A 224 5.43 -2.30 13.27
CA TYR A 224 5.11 -3.70 13.58
C TYR A 224 5.12 -4.58 12.33
N PRO A 225 4.27 -4.32 11.30
CA PRO A 225 4.15 -5.24 10.18
C PRO A 225 5.46 -5.37 9.42
N PHE A 226 6.20 -4.28 9.20
CA PHE A 226 7.47 -4.30 8.49
C PHE A 226 8.51 -5.18 9.22
N PHE A 227 8.69 -5.01 10.54
CA PHE A 227 9.62 -5.84 11.32
C PHE A 227 9.17 -7.30 11.40
N ALA A 228 7.88 -7.56 11.57
CA ALA A 228 7.32 -8.90 11.58
C ALA A 228 7.56 -9.61 10.24
N GLY A 229 7.40 -8.89 9.11
CA GLY A 229 7.71 -9.39 7.77
C GLY A 229 9.18 -9.77 7.59
N VAL A 230 10.10 -8.89 8.01
CA VAL A 230 11.55 -9.16 7.98
C VAL A 230 11.88 -10.41 8.81
N LEU A 231 11.37 -10.49 10.04
CA LEU A 231 11.60 -11.61 10.94
C LEU A 231 11.03 -12.91 10.35
N LEU A 232 9.80 -12.89 9.83
CA LEU A 232 9.15 -14.05 9.21
C LEU A 232 9.98 -14.57 8.02
N SER A 233 10.48 -13.67 7.17
CA SER A 233 11.34 -14.05 6.05
C SER A 233 12.64 -14.71 6.52
N ARG A 234 13.26 -14.23 7.61
CA ARG A 234 14.52 -14.76 8.13
C ARG A 234 14.35 -16.09 8.84
N LEU A 235 13.23 -16.28 9.54
CA LEU A 235 12.91 -17.53 10.22
C LEU A 235 12.59 -18.66 9.24
N GLY A 236 12.08 -18.34 8.04
CA GLY A 236 11.79 -19.33 7.00
C GLY A 236 10.70 -20.35 7.39
N LYS A 237 9.92 -20.06 8.44
CA LYS A 237 8.83 -20.93 8.94
C LYS A 237 7.60 -20.79 8.06
N LEU A 238 7.65 -21.42 6.89
CA LEU A 238 6.57 -21.39 5.90
C LEU A 238 5.53 -22.48 6.17
N ILE A 239 4.26 -22.16 5.91
CA ILE A 239 3.14 -23.08 6.08
C ILE A 239 2.73 -23.60 4.71
N HIS A 240 2.65 -24.92 4.56
CA HIS A 240 2.38 -25.56 3.28
C HIS A 240 0.97 -26.15 3.28
N ILE A 241 0.07 -25.57 2.48
CA ILE A 241 -1.29 -26.08 2.27
C ILE A 241 -1.62 -26.13 0.77
N LYS A 242 -2.55 -27.02 0.40
CA LYS A 242 -3.11 -27.05 -0.95
C LYS A 242 -4.04 -25.84 -1.14
N GLY A 243 -3.99 -25.21 -2.31
CA GLY A 243 -4.88 -24.09 -2.63
C GLY A 243 -4.59 -22.81 -1.83
N ALA A 244 -3.35 -22.62 -1.36
CA ALA A 244 -2.93 -21.49 -0.53
C ALA A 244 -3.43 -20.12 -1.02
N PHE A 245 -3.37 -19.84 -2.33
CA PHE A 245 -3.88 -18.59 -2.90
C PHE A 245 -5.37 -18.38 -2.61
N TRP A 246 -6.21 -19.37 -2.86
CA TRP A 246 -7.66 -19.26 -2.68
C TRP A 246 -8.04 -19.14 -1.20
N VAL A 247 -7.41 -19.95 -0.35
CA VAL A 247 -7.62 -19.90 1.10
C VAL A 247 -7.24 -18.52 1.65
N CYS A 248 -6.05 -18.03 1.34
CA CYS A 248 -5.60 -16.71 1.79
C CYS A 248 -6.45 -15.58 1.20
N SER A 249 -6.88 -15.67 -0.05
CA SER A 249 -7.77 -14.67 -0.66
C SER A 249 -9.11 -14.59 0.06
N LEU A 250 -9.70 -15.75 0.38
CA LEU A 250 -10.94 -15.82 1.14
C LEU A 250 -10.76 -15.25 2.55
N LEU A 251 -9.65 -15.57 3.23
CA LEU A 251 -9.35 -15.00 4.55
C LEU A 251 -9.24 -13.48 4.50
N ILE A 252 -8.53 -12.91 3.51
CA ILE A 252 -8.42 -11.45 3.34
C ILE A 252 -9.81 -10.83 3.11
N ILE A 253 -10.64 -11.41 2.24
CA ILE A 253 -12.00 -10.93 1.98
C ILE A 253 -12.82 -10.91 3.28
N ILE A 254 -12.80 -12.01 4.05
CA ILE A 254 -13.51 -12.10 5.32
C ILE A 254 -13.01 -11.04 6.30
N ILE A 255 -11.68 -10.94 6.49
CA ILE A 255 -11.08 -9.99 7.43
C ILE A 255 -11.49 -8.55 7.11
N PHE A 256 -11.49 -8.18 5.83
CA PHE A 256 -11.82 -6.80 5.43
C PHE A 256 -13.32 -6.51 5.46
N SER A 257 -14.16 -7.54 5.31
CA SER A 257 -15.62 -7.43 5.23
C SER A 257 -16.33 -7.50 6.58
N ILE A 258 -15.64 -7.89 7.66
CA ILE A 258 -16.22 -7.87 9.00
C ILE A 258 -16.64 -6.44 9.36
N PRO A 259 -17.87 -6.22 9.87
CA PRO A 259 -18.31 -4.90 10.31
C PRO A 259 -17.50 -4.46 11.53
N ARG A 260 -17.50 -3.17 11.84
CA ARG A 260 -16.84 -2.65 13.04
C ARG A 260 -17.36 -3.39 14.28
N LEU A 261 -16.46 -3.86 15.13
CA LEU A 261 -16.84 -4.52 16.38
C LEU A 261 -16.95 -3.50 17.52
N GLY A 262 -18.07 -3.52 18.24
CA GLY A 262 -18.33 -2.54 19.30
C GLY A 262 -18.86 -1.20 18.77
N ASP A 263 -19.27 -0.36 19.72
CA ASP A 263 -19.89 0.94 19.52
C ASP A 263 -19.02 2.07 20.09
N GLU A 264 -19.57 3.28 20.19
CA GLU A 264 -18.89 4.47 20.73
C GLU A 264 -18.38 4.28 22.16
N ASN A 265 -18.97 3.36 22.93
CA ASN A 265 -18.59 3.07 24.32
C ASN A 265 -17.65 1.85 24.45
N SER A 266 -17.44 1.11 23.36
CA SER A 266 -16.71 -0.17 23.35
C SER A 266 -15.68 -0.25 22.21
N LEU A 267 -15.06 0.89 21.89
CA LEU A 267 -14.03 1.05 20.84
C LEU A 267 -12.89 0.02 20.91
N TRP A 268 -12.53 -0.44 22.10
CA TRP A 268 -11.49 -1.43 22.34
C TRP A 268 -11.77 -2.79 21.68
N MET A 269 -13.05 -3.14 21.45
CA MET A 269 -13.43 -4.39 20.80
C MET A 269 -12.94 -4.45 19.36
N ASN A 270 -13.12 -3.35 18.62
CA ASN A 270 -12.57 -3.19 17.28
C ASN A 270 -11.04 -3.20 17.32
N GLY A 271 -10.45 -2.51 18.29
CA GLY A 271 -9.00 -2.46 18.47
C GLY A 271 -8.36 -3.83 18.69
N LEU A 272 -9.02 -4.71 19.46
CA LEU A 272 -8.58 -6.10 19.65
C LEU A 272 -8.63 -6.90 18.35
N TYR A 273 -9.70 -6.73 17.58
CA TYR A 273 -9.85 -7.39 16.29
C TYR A 273 -8.75 -6.96 15.31
N GLU A 274 -8.50 -5.66 15.16
CA GLU A 274 -7.44 -5.15 14.29
C GLU A 274 -6.05 -5.60 14.75
N SER A 275 -5.78 -5.51 16.06
CA SER A 275 -4.55 -6.03 16.65
C SER A 275 -4.36 -7.52 16.33
N PHE A 276 -5.39 -8.34 16.52
CA PHE A 276 -5.33 -9.76 16.20
C PHE A 276 -5.09 -10.01 14.71
N CYS A 277 -5.76 -9.27 13.83
CA CYS A 277 -5.57 -9.39 12.39
C CYS A 277 -4.13 -9.06 11.98
N ILE A 278 -3.62 -7.91 12.43
CA ILE A 278 -2.29 -7.43 12.06
C ILE A 278 -1.22 -8.33 12.70
N ILE A 279 -1.36 -8.68 13.98
CA ILE A 279 -0.31 -9.36 14.76
C ILE A 279 -0.25 -10.87 14.50
N ILE A 280 -1.39 -11.49 14.17
CA ILE A 280 -1.50 -12.96 14.07
C ILE A 280 -1.90 -13.38 12.66
N LEU A 281 -3.05 -12.89 12.16
CA LEU A 281 -3.61 -13.41 10.91
C LEU A 281 -2.77 -13.04 9.68
N PHE A 282 -2.27 -11.80 9.58
CA PHE A 282 -1.44 -11.39 8.45
C PHE A 282 -0.10 -12.16 8.36
N PRO A 283 0.69 -12.33 9.44
CA PRO A 283 1.85 -13.21 9.41
C PRO A 283 1.52 -14.64 8.98
N ILE A 284 0.40 -15.21 9.45
CA ILE A 284 -0.04 -16.56 9.05
C ILE A 284 -0.37 -16.60 7.55
N ILE A 285 -1.14 -15.64 7.04
CA ILE A 285 -1.51 -15.52 5.63
C ILE A 285 -0.26 -15.43 4.75
N VAL A 286 0.74 -14.64 5.16
CA VAL A 286 2.00 -14.51 4.42
C VAL A 286 2.84 -15.78 4.53
N ALA A 287 2.89 -16.45 5.68
CA ALA A 287 3.60 -17.71 5.85
C ALA A 287 2.99 -18.82 4.97
N ILE A 288 1.66 -18.87 4.86
CA ILE A 288 0.92 -19.76 3.95
C ILE A 288 1.19 -19.40 2.48
N GLY A 289 1.08 -18.12 2.14
CA GLY A 289 1.26 -17.64 0.77
C GLY A 289 2.68 -17.87 0.25
N ALA A 290 3.69 -17.70 1.10
CA ALA A 290 5.08 -17.97 0.77
C ALA A 290 5.40 -19.48 0.69
N GLY A 291 4.76 -20.32 1.51
CA GLY A 291 4.93 -21.78 1.46
C GLY A 291 4.13 -22.46 0.34
N GLY A 292 3.11 -21.78 -0.19
CA GLY A 292 2.25 -22.32 -1.24
C GLY A 292 2.95 -22.48 -2.59
N GLN A 293 2.52 -23.49 -3.34
CA GLN A 293 2.91 -23.68 -4.74
C GLN A 293 1.68 -23.63 -5.64
N ILE A 294 1.81 -22.97 -6.78
CA ILE A 294 0.76 -22.94 -7.79
C ILE A 294 1.02 -24.05 -8.79
N THR A 295 0.16 -25.06 -8.80
CA THR A 295 0.23 -26.18 -9.74
C THR A 295 -0.70 -26.01 -10.95
N ASN A 296 -1.74 -25.17 -10.82
CA ASN A 296 -2.74 -24.92 -11.87
C ASN A 296 -2.35 -23.70 -12.73
N PRO A 297 -2.25 -23.83 -14.07
CA PRO A 297 -1.97 -22.72 -14.99
C PRO A 297 -2.95 -21.54 -14.87
N VAL A 298 -4.23 -21.81 -14.60
CA VAL A 298 -5.25 -20.76 -14.42
C VAL A 298 -4.96 -19.93 -13.18
N SER A 299 -4.71 -20.59 -12.04
CA SER A 299 -4.34 -19.91 -10.80
C SER A 299 -3.05 -19.10 -10.98
N LEU A 300 -2.07 -19.60 -11.73
CA LEU A 300 -0.82 -18.87 -11.99
C LEU A 300 -1.09 -17.59 -12.79
N LYS A 301 -1.91 -17.68 -13.84
CA LYS A 301 -2.30 -16.53 -14.66
C LYS A 301 -3.07 -15.49 -13.84
N VAL A 302 -3.99 -15.93 -12.98
CA VAL A 302 -4.76 -15.05 -12.08
C VAL A 302 -3.85 -14.36 -11.07
N CYS A 303 -3.00 -15.11 -10.36
CA CYS A 303 -2.05 -14.54 -9.40
C CYS A 303 -1.13 -13.51 -10.04
N LYS A 304 -0.58 -13.83 -11.21
CA LYS A 304 0.28 -12.91 -11.94
C LYS A 304 -0.46 -11.65 -12.37
N ALA A 305 -1.65 -11.81 -12.96
CA ALA A 305 -2.46 -10.65 -13.38
C ALA A 305 -2.80 -9.73 -12.20
N LEU A 306 -3.20 -10.31 -11.06
CA LEU A 306 -3.49 -9.56 -9.84
C LEU A 306 -2.24 -8.89 -9.27
N GLY A 307 -1.11 -9.58 -9.25
CA GLY A 307 0.17 -9.04 -8.77
C GLY A 307 0.72 -7.92 -9.64
N ASP A 308 0.62 -8.05 -10.97
CA ASP A 308 1.06 -7.03 -11.92
C ASP A 308 0.26 -5.73 -11.76
N ILE A 309 -1.06 -5.82 -11.55
CA ILE A 309 -1.93 -4.64 -11.40
C ILE A 309 -1.99 -4.09 -9.97
N SER A 310 -1.54 -4.84 -8.95
CA SER A 310 -1.78 -4.49 -7.55
C SER A 310 -1.25 -3.13 -7.16
N TYR A 311 -0.05 -2.79 -7.64
CA TYR A 311 0.57 -1.51 -7.34
C TYR A 311 -0.03 -0.36 -8.18
N PRO A 312 -0.17 -0.49 -9.51
CA PRO A 312 -0.83 0.51 -10.32
C PRO A 312 -2.24 0.87 -9.86
N ILE A 313 -3.09 -0.11 -9.52
CA ILE A 313 -4.45 0.20 -9.05
C ILE A 313 -4.44 0.88 -7.67
N TYR A 314 -3.57 0.44 -6.77
CA TYR A 314 -3.47 1.00 -5.42
C TYR A 314 -3.12 2.47 -5.43
N ILE A 315 -2.23 2.92 -6.32
CA ILE A 315 -1.74 4.31 -6.29
C ILE A 315 -2.64 5.29 -7.08
N ILE A 316 -3.48 4.83 -8.01
CA ILE A 316 -4.26 5.74 -8.87
C ILE A 316 -5.76 5.80 -8.56
N HIS A 317 -6.28 4.98 -7.64
CA HIS A 317 -7.74 4.82 -7.50
C HIS A 317 -8.42 6.02 -6.82
N TYR A 318 -7.73 6.72 -5.92
CA TYR A 318 -8.29 7.82 -5.13
C TYR A 318 -8.86 8.96 -5.97
N PRO A 319 -8.20 9.44 -7.04
CA PRO A 319 -8.77 10.49 -7.89
C PRO A 319 -10.17 10.16 -8.43
N LEU A 320 -10.43 8.90 -8.80
CA LEU A 320 -11.74 8.44 -9.25
C LEU A 320 -12.73 8.30 -8.09
N VAL A 321 -12.27 7.72 -6.98
CA VAL A 321 -13.05 7.57 -5.74
C VAL A 321 -13.49 8.93 -5.19
N TYR A 322 -12.64 9.94 -5.20
CA TYR A 322 -12.99 11.29 -4.73
C TYR A 322 -13.99 11.99 -5.63
N CYS A 323 -13.94 11.79 -6.95
CA CYS A 323 -15.01 12.25 -7.84
C CYS A 323 -16.34 11.58 -7.48
N TYR A 324 -16.31 10.28 -7.20
CA TYR A 324 -17.48 9.52 -6.80
C TYR A 324 -18.03 9.97 -5.44
N MET A 325 -17.19 10.13 -4.43
CA MET A 325 -17.58 10.64 -3.11
C MET A 325 -18.17 12.05 -3.19
N ALA A 326 -17.55 12.95 -3.95
CA ALA A 326 -18.06 14.30 -4.18
C ALA A 326 -19.44 14.25 -4.85
N TRP A 327 -19.62 13.40 -5.87
CA TRP A 327 -20.92 13.21 -6.51
C TRP A 327 -21.98 12.65 -5.55
N VAL A 328 -21.66 11.62 -4.76
CA VAL A 328 -22.58 11.06 -3.75
C VAL A 328 -22.99 12.13 -2.74
N ALA A 329 -22.02 12.87 -2.20
CA ALA A 329 -22.25 13.91 -1.20
C ALA A 329 -23.09 15.08 -1.75
N ASN A 330 -22.74 15.60 -2.94
CA ASN A 330 -23.42 16.73 -3.54
C ASN A 330 -24.88 16.42 -3.91
N ASN A 331 -25.17 15.18 -4.33
CA ASN A 331 -26.49 14.77 -4.80
C ASN A 331 -27.28 13.96 -3.76
N LYS A 332 -26.72 13.73 -2.56
CA LYS A 332 -27.32 12.92 -1.48
C LYS A 332 -27.76 11.54 -1.96
N VAL A 333 -26.91 10.91 -2.76
CA VAL A 333 -27.19 9.65 -3.46
C VAL A 333 -27.31 8.51 -2.45
N THR A 334 -28.36 7.70 -2.56
CA THR A 334 -28.49 6.49 -1.75
C THR A 334 -27.57 5.37 -2.25
N LEU A 335 -27.24 4.39 -1.40
CA LEU A 335 -26.43 3.24 -1.82
C LEU A 335 -26.99 2.52 -3.06
N LYS A 336 -28.32 2.38 -3.14
CA LYS A 336 -29.00 1.71 -4.26
C LYS A 336 -28.85 2.46 -5.58
N GLU A 337 -28.77 3.78 -5.53
CA GLU A 337 -28.59 4.63 -6.73
C GLU A 337 -27.11 4.74 -7.12
N GLY A 338 -26.21 4.74 -6.13
CA GLY A 338 -24.79 4.93 -6.39
C GLY A 338 -24.01 3.67 -6.75
N TYR A 339 -24.44 2.47 -6.31
CA TYR A 339 -23.68 1.24 -6.57
C TYR A 339 -23.35 0.97 -8.06
N PRO A 340 -24.21 1.27 -9.06
CA PRO A 340 -23.87 1.05 -10.47
C PRO A 340 -22.68 1.92 -10.89
N LEU A 341 -22.65 3.19 -10.45
CA LEU A 341 -21.53 4.08 -10.72
C LEU A 341 -20.29 3.67 -9.91
N GLY A 342 -20.45 3.16 -8.68
CA GLY A 342 -19.36 2.55 -7.91
C GLY A 342 -18.70 1.38 -8.65
N ILE A 343 -19.50 0.52 -9.30
CA ILE A 343 -18.98 -0.56 -10.16
C ILE A 343 -18.18 0.03 -11.34
N VAL A 344 -18.71 1.07 -11.99
CA VAL A 344 -17.99 1.77 -13.07
C VAL A 344 -16.67 2.36 -12.57
N VAL A 345 -16.62 2.94 -11.37
CA VAL A 345 -15.39 3.44 -10.74
C VAL A 345 -14.38 2.31 -10.57
N LEU A 346 -14.77 1.17 -10.00
CA LEU A 346 -13.90 0.02 -9.83
C LEU A 346 -13.32 -0.47 -11.17
N PHE A 347 -14.17 -0.68 -12.17
CA PHE A 347 -13.71 -1.12 -13.49
C PHE A 347 -12.83 -0.08 -14.17
N SER A 348 -13.15 1.20 -14.03
CA SER A 348 -12.33 2.30 -14.56
C SER A 348 -10.96 2.34 -13.89
N SER A 349 -10.88 2.17 -12.56
CA SER A 349 -9.61 2.07 -11.84
C SER A 349 -8.76 0.91 -12.35
N ILE A 350 -9.36 -0.27 -12.58
CA ILE A 350 -8.65 -1.44 -13.14
C ILE A 350 -8.16 -1.15 -14.56
N VAL A 351 -9.01 -0.60 -15.44
CA VAL A 351 -8.65 -0.32 -16.82
C VAL A 351 -7.53 0.70 -16.89
N ILE A 352 -7.64 1.83 -16.18
CA ILE A 352 -6.58 2.86 -16.15
C ILE A 352 -5.30 2.26 -15.56
N ALA A 353 -5.38 1.44 -14.51
CA ALA A 353 -4.21 0.77 -13.93
C ALA A 353 -3.49 -0.13 -14.95
N ILE A 354 -4.23 -0.88 -15.76
CA ILE A 354 -3.66 -1.72 -16.84
C ILE A 354 -3.02 -0.84 -17.91
N LEU A 355 -3.66 0.27 -18.30
CA LEU A 355 -3.10 1.19 -19.29
C LEU A 355 -1.81 1.83 -18.78
N CYS A 356 -1.79 2.35 -17.55
CA CYS A 356 -0.61 2.90 -16.90
C CYS A 356 0.50 1.84 -16.80
N LEU A 357 0.17 0.61 -16.40
CA LEU A 357 1.14 -0.48 -16.31
C LEU A 357 1.82 -0.75 -17.66
N LYS A 358 1.04 -0.93 -18.73
CA LYS A 358 1.53 -1.37 -20.04
C LYS A 358 2.18 -0.27 -20.86
N PHE A 359 1.62 0.93 -20.83
CA PHE A 359 2.07 2.02 -21.69
C PHE A 359 3.04 2.98 -20.98
N TYR A 360 3.17 2.90 -19.65
CA TYR A 360 4.04 3.82 -18.90
C TYR A 360 4.97 3.10 -17.91
N ASP A 361 4.45 2.37 -16.91
CA ASP A 361 5.28 1.80 -15.84
C ASP A 361 6.32 0.80 -16.36
N GLU A 362 5.88 -0.25 -17.05
CA GLU A 362 6.78 -1.27 -17.61
C GLU A 362 7.83 -0.64 -18.56
N PRO A 363 7.47 0.19 -19.56
CA PRO A 363 8.44 0.86 -20.42
C PRO A 363 9.45 1.73 -19.67
N VAL A 364 8.99 2.59 -18.76
CA VAL A 364 9.86 3.51 -18.00
C VAL A 364 10.79 2.73 -17.09
N ARG A 365 10.28 1.73 -16.38
CA ARG A 365 11.09 0.86 -15.51
C ARG A 365 12.15 0.10 -16.29
N ASN A 366 11.77 -0.48 -17.43
CA ASN A 366 12.71 -1.18 -18.30
C ASN A 366 13.80 -0.24 -18.83
N TRP A 367 13.44 0.96 -19.25
CA TRP A 367 14.40 1.97 -19.68
C TRP A 367 15.36 2.39 -18.54
N LEU A 368 14.82 2.72 -17.36
CA LEU A 368 15.61 3.10 -16.19
C LEU A 368 16.54 1.98 -15.73
N THR A 369 16.05 0.74 -15.66
CA THR A 369 16.86 -0.44 -15.33
C THR A 369 17.96 -0.64 -16.38
N ASN A 370 17.66 -0.51 -17.66
CA ASN A 370 18.67 -0.62 -18.72
C ASN A 370 19.72 0.49 -18.67
N LYS A 371 19.34 1.69 -18.27
CA LYS A 371 20.25 2.85 -18.19
C LYS A 371 21.12 2.85 -16.94
N TYR A 372 20.55 2.49 -15.80
CA TYR A 372 21.18 2.68 -14.48
C TYR A 372 21.52 1.39 -13.73
N GLN A 373 21.00 0.24 -14.18
CA GLN A 373 21.20 -1.06 -13.53
C GLN A 373 21.81 -2.12 -14.47
N LYS A 374 22.28 -1.75 -15.66
CA LYS A 374 22.89 -2.70 -16.59
C LYS A 374 24.12 -3.38 -15.98
N LEU A 375 23.88 -4.64 -15.59
CA LEU A 375 24.71 -5.79 -15.92
C LEU A 375 25.12 -5.70 -17.39
N LYS A 376 26.39 -5.43 -17.68
CA LYS A 376 26.96 -5.86 -18.96
C LYS A 376 26.99 -7.38 -18.91
N VAL A 377 25.98 -8.02 -19.50
CA VAL A 377 26.10 -9.40 -19.95
C VAL A 377 27.26 -9.39 -20.94
N ALA A 378 28.40 -9.97 -20.55
CA ALA A 378 29.43 -10.29 -21.52
C ALA A 378 28.79 -11.28 -22.50
N VAL A 379 28.60 -10.86 -23.74
CA VAL A 379 28.37 -11.78 -24.83
C VAL A 379 29.62 -12.64 -24.88
N ALA A 380 29.53 -13.87 -24.37
CA ALA A 380 30.52 -14.89 -24.64
C ALA A 380 30.38 -15.24 -26.13
N ASN A 381 31.17 -14.57 -26.96
CA ASN A 381 31.49 -15.09 -28.28
C ASN A 381 32.32 -16.35 -28.04
N ASN A 382 31.74 -17.52 -28.31
CA ASN A 382 32.46 -18.71 -28.73
C ASN A 382 31.77 -19.23 -29.99
#